data_AF-A0A9X9SP83-F1
#
_entry.id   AF-A0A9X9SP83-F1
#
_cell.length_a   1.000
_cell.length_b   1.000
_cell.length_c   1.000
_cell.angle_alpha   90.00
_cell.angle_beta   90.00
_cell.angle_gamma   90.00
#
_symmetry.space_group_name_H-M   'P 1'
#
loop_
_entity.id
_entity.type
_entity.pdbx_description
1 polymer ?
#
loop_
_entity_poly.entity_id
_entity_poly.type
_entity_poly.pdbx_seq_one_letter_code
_entity_poly.pdbx_strand_id
1 'polypeptide(L)'
;MASNLKICIQNIQTNLYKWFEFPESEQTIRKSLGISDHDEYLIVDWDDFNSIINEYTSIRSLNRFSEKLQEIPDNYSSLINDWVIHYNSIDNFIEEFDINNWTVAEVSRDEDFGAYLIEELSAIKIPDNIQPYFDYEVYGRDARLELNCVISDQYYAWQ
;
A
#
# COMPACT_ATOMS: atom_id res chain seq x y z
N MET A 1 12.10 2.55 -8.15
CA MET A 1 11.43 1.40 -8.78
C MET A 1 10.63 0.75 -7.69
N ALA A 2 9.30 0.79 -7.80
CA ALA A 2 8.42 -0.09 -7.02
C ALA A 2 9.00 -1.50 -7.06
N SER A 3 9.31 -2.05 -5.89
CA SER A 3 9.81 -3.42 -5.75
C SER A 3 8.82 -4.36 -6.42
N ASN A 4 9.28 -5.20 -7.35
CA ASN A 4 8.45 -6.25 -7.93
C ASN A 4 7.95 -7.15 -6.78
N LEU A 5 6.65 -7.46 -6.77
CA LEU A 5 6.03 -8.32 -5.77
C LEU A 5 6.70 -9.70 -5.79
N LYS A 6 7.26 -10.13 -4.65
CA LYS A 6 7.98 -11.39 -4.51
C LYS A 6 7.22 -12.36 -3.63
N ILE A 7 6.92 -13.53 -4.20
CA ILE A 7 6.15 -14.57 -3.53
C ILE A 7 6.90 -15.90 -3.60
N CYS A 8 6.98 -16.58 -2.46
CA CYS A 8 7.50 -17.93 -2.36
C CYS A 8 6.37 -18.94 -2.50
N ILE A 9 6.52 -19.85 -3.47
CA ILE A 9 5.53 -20.89 -3.75
C ILE A 9 6.18 -22.25 -3.56
N GLN A 10 5.45 -23.15 -2.90
CA GLN A 10 5.89 -24.50 -2.59
C GLN A 10 5.02 -25.56 -3.25
N ASN A 11 5.67 -26.54 -3.87
CA ASN A 11 5.06 -27.80 -4.24
C ASN A 11 4.87 -28.66 -2.97
N ILE A 12 3.62 -28.93 -2.61
CA ILE A 12 3.25 -29.64 -1.37
C ILE A 12 3.74 -31.09 -1.38
N GLN A 13 3.80 -31.73 -2.55
CA GLN A 13 4.16 -33.15 -2.67
C GLN A 13 5.67 -33.36 -2.52
N THR A 14 6.48 -32.45 -3.06
CA THR A 14 7.95 -32.58 -3.09
C THR A 14 8.66 -31.73 -2.04
N ASN A 15 7.93 -30.80 -1.40
CA ASN A 15 8.45 -29.74 -0.55
C ASN A 15 9.43 -28.77 -1.24
N LEU A 16 9.59 -28.87 -2.57
CA LEU A 16 10.38 -27.91 -3.33
C LEU A 16 9.67 -26.56 -3.32
N TYR A 17 10.39 -25.49 -2.99
CA TYR A 17 9.89 -24.12 -3.03
C TYR A 17 10.80 -23.23 -3.86
N LYS A 18 10.21 -22.15 -4.40
CA LYS A 18 10.95 -21.15 -5.18
C LYS A 18 10.27 -19.78 -5.05
N TRP A 19 11.10 -18.75 -5.07
CA TRP A 19 10.68 -17.36 -5.14
C TRP A 19 10.43 -16.92 -6.59
N PHE A 20 9.33 -16.22 -6.80
CA PHE A 20 8.92 -15.66 -8.09
C PHE A 20 8.66 -14.17 -7.95
N GLU A 21 9.05 -13.41 -8.97
CA GLU A 21 8.64 -12.02 -9.13
C GLU A 21 7.37 -11.99 -9.98
N PHE A 22 6.41 -11.17 -9.59
CA PHE A 22 5.16 -11.00 -10.31
C PHE A 22 5.20 -9.75 -11.22
N PRO A 23 4.47 -9.74 -12.34
CA PRO A 23 3.57 -10.82 -12.80
C PRO A 23 4.31 -12.04 -13.39
N GLU A 24 3.80 -13.25 -13.13
CA GLU A 24 4.30 -14.52 -13.67
C GLU A 24 3.15 -15.49 -13.99
N SER A 25 3.33 -16.31 -15.02
CA SER A 25 2.34 -17.29 -15.43
C SER A 25 2.34 -18.51 -14.51
N GLU A 26 1.15 -19.01 -14.18
CA GLU A 26 0.99 -20.22 -13.39
C GLU A 26 1.66 -21.43 -14.05
N GLN A 27 1.69 -21.49 -15.40
CA GLN A 27 2.37 -22.53 -16.15
C GLN A 27 3.89 -22.53 -15.91
N THR A 28 4.53 -21.34 -15.90
CA THR A 28 5.96 -21.22 -15.58
C THR A 28 6.24 -21.70 -14.15
N ILE A 29 5.42 -21.25 -13.18
CA ILE A 29 5.56 -21.60 -11.77
C ILE A 29 5.47 -23.11 -11.60
N ARG A 30 4.38 -23.72 -12.10
CA ARG A 30 4.15 -25.17 -12.06
C ARG A 30 5.30 -25.96 -12.67
N LYS A 31 5.72 -25.59 -13.88
CA LYS A 31 6.84 -26.26 -14.58
C LYS A 31 8.14 -26.18 -13.78
N SER A 32 8.44 -25.02 -13.18
CA SER A 32 9.68 -24.82 -12.44
C SER A 32 9.73 -25.57 -11.10
N LEU A 33 8.56 -25.88 -10.52
CA LEU A 33 8.41 -26.64 -9.28
C LEU A 33 8.04 -28.11 -9.52
N GLY A 34 7.92 -28.53 -10.78
CA GLY A 34 7.51 -29.90 -11.14
C GLY A 34 6.10 -30.27 -10.67
N ILE A 35 5.19 -29.31 -10.64
CA ILE A 35 3.78 -29.50 -10.25
C ILE A 35 2.99 -29.87 -11.50
N SER A 36 2.18 -30.94 -11.45
CA SER A 36 1.29 -31.28 -12.56
C SER A 36 0.10 -30.30 -12.65
N ASP A 37 -0.68 -30.35 -13.74
CA ASP A 37 -1.84 -29.48 -13.91
C ASP A 37 -2.96 -29.74 -12.89
N HIS A 38 -2.95 -30.90 -12.22
CA HIS A 38 -3.97 -31.31 -11.25
C HIS A 38 -3.52 -31.20 -9.80
N ASP A 39 -2.22 -30.99 -9.55
CA ASP A 39 -1.68 -30.88 -8.20
C ASP A 39 -1.78 -29.44 -7.68
N GLU A 40 -1.93 -29.32 -6.36
CA GLU A 40 -1.96 -28.02 -5.67
C GLU A 40 -0.56 -27.57 -5.22
N TYR A 41 -0.44 -26.27 -4.97
CA TYR A 41 0.72 -25.63 -4.35
C TYR A 41 0.24 -24.65 -3.28
N LEU A 42 1.16 -24.22 -2.42
CA LEU A 42 0.90 -23.20 -1.41
C LEU A 42 1.79 -21.99 -1.64
N ILE A 43 1.25 -20.81 -1.38
CA ILE A 43 2.07 -19.64 -1.07
C ILE A 43 2.55 -19.79 0.37
N VAL A 44 3.86 -19.75 0.57
CA VAL A 44 4.47 -20.07 1.88
C VAL A 44 5.22 -18.91 2.50
N ASP A 45 5.60 -17.90 1.72
CA ASP A 45 6.33 -16.72 2.19
C ASP A 45 6.24 -15.56 1.18
N TRP A 46 6.47 -14.33 1.63
CA TRP A 46 6.44 -13.11 0.81
C TRP A 46 7.09 -11.91 1.55
N ASP A 47 7.61 -10.93 0.80
CA ASP A 47 8.38 -9.82 1.41
C ASP A 47 7.51 -8.71 2.04
N ASP A 48 6.31 -8.43 1.50
CA ASP A 48 5.43 -7.31 1.90
C ASP A 48 3.94 -7.74 1.94
N PHE A 49 3.07 -6.95 2.58
CA PHE A 49 1.61 -7.17 2.62
C PHE A 49 1.17 -8.39 3.47
N ASN A 50 1.90 -8.68 4.56
CA ASN A 50 1.64 -9.79 5.50
C ASN A 50 0.23 -9.90 6.06
N SER A 51 -0.52 -8.80 6.13
CA SER A 51 -1.90 -8.79 6.62
C SER A 51 -2.93 -9.15 5.54
N ILE A 52 -2.51 -9.22 4.27
CA ILE A 52 -3.43 -9.28 3.13
C ILE A 52 -3.15 -10.50 2.24
N ILE A 53 -1.87 -10.82 1.98
CA ILE A 53 -1.49 -12.03 1.27
C ILE A 53 -1.56 -13.23 2.21
N ASN A 54 -2.05 -14.35 1.69
CA ASN A 54 -2.10 -15.63 2.40
C ASN A 54 -1.87 -16.82 1.46
N GLU A 55 -1.79 -18.01 2.04
CA GLU A 55 -1.52 -19.28 1.37
C GLU A 55 -2.46 -19.65 0.21
N TYR A 56 -3.67 -19.07 0.19
CA TYR A 56 -4.70 -19.32 -0.82
C TYR A 56 -4.86 -18.18 -1.83
N THR A 57 -4.00 -17.16 -1.78
CA THR A 57 -4.07 -16.03 -2.71
C THR A 57 -3.79 -16.52 -4.13
N SER A 58 -4.68 -16.22 -5.08
CA SER A 58 -4.53 -16.76 -6.43
C SER A 58 -3.39 -16.08 -7.21
N ILE A 59 -2.70 -16.83 -8.07
CA ILE A 59 -1.69 -16.29 -9.00
C ILE A 59 -2.27 -15.18 -9.87
N ARG A 60 -3.55 -15.30 -10.25
CA ARG A 60 -4.26 -14.26 -10.99
C ARG A 60 -4.39 -12.97 -10.18
N SER A 61 -4.78 -13.05 -8.91
CA SER A 61 -4.89 -11.88 -8.03
C SER A 61 -3.52 -11.26 -7.80
N LEU A 62 -2.47 -12.06 -7.56
CA LEU A 62 -1.09 -11.57 -7.43
C LEU A 62 -0.59 -10.86 -8.69
N ASN A 63 -0.90 -11.38 -9.88
CA ASN A 63 -0.56 -10.73 -11.15
C ASN A 63 -1.25 -9.37 -11.28
N ARG A 64 -2.57 -9.31 -11.09
CA ARG A 64 -3.33 -8.06 -11.16
C ARG A 64 -2.86 -7.06 -10.10
N PHE A 65 -2.55 -7.55 -8.90
CA PHE A 65 -2.04 -6.71 -7.82
C PHE A 65 -0.70 -6.11 -8.19
N SER A 66 0.24 -6.92 -8.69
CA SER A 66 1.53 -6.44 -9.15
C SER A 66 1.42 -5.41 -10.27
N GLU A 67 0.49 -5.59 -11.21
CA GLU A 67 0.20 -4.60 -12.25
C GLU A 67 -0.33 -3.29 -11.64
N LYS A 68 -1.28 -3.39 -10.69
CA LYS A 68 -1.84 -2.23 -10.00
C LYS A 68 -0.78 -1.45 -9.22
N LEU A 69 0.16 -2.14 -8.58
CA LEU A 69 1.28 -1.51 -7.87
C LEU A 69 2.18 -0.69 -8.81
N GLN A 70 2.35 -1.11 -10.06
CA GLN A 70 3.14 -0.37 -11.05
C GLN A 70 2.46 0.92 -11.54
N GLU A 71 1.15 1.08 -11.33
CA GLU A 71 0.43 2.33 -11.62
C GLU A 71 0.73 3.42 -10.59
N ILE A 72 1.26 3.05 -9.42
CA ILE A 72 1.52 3.98 -8.32
C ILE A 72 2.88 4.65 -8.52
N PRO A 73 2.96 5.99 -8.45
CA PRO A 73 4.23 6.69 -8.51
C PRO A 73 5.24 6.22 -7.45
N ASP A 74 6.48 5.97 -7.87
CA ASP A 74 7.57 5.46 -7.03
C ASP A 74 7.79 6.26 -5.73
N ASN A 75 7.55 7.57 -5.76
CA ASN A 75 7.71 8.45 -4.59
C ASN A 75 6.71 8.15 -3.48
N TYR A 76 5.58 7.48 -3.78
CA TYR A 76 4.59 7.05 -2.79
C TYR A 76 4.79 5.62 -2.30
N SER A 77 5.91 4.98 -2.62
CA SER A 77 6.22 3.60 -2.18
C SER A 77 6.03 3.36 -0.69
N SER A 78 6.32 4.36 0.15
CA SER A 78 6.12 4.28 1.62
C SER A 78 4.66 4.26 2.08
N LEU A 79 3.71 4.62 1.22
CA LEU A 79 2.27 4.62 1.51
C LEU A 79 1.57 3.35 1.01
N ILE A 80 2.19 2.61 0.10
CA ILE A 80 1.55 1.50 -0.62
C ILE A 80 0.98 0.45 0.34
N ASN A 81 1.78 -0.04 1.29
CA ASN A 81 1.34 -1.08 2.22
C ASN A 81 0.12 -0.64 3.04
N ASP A 82 0.13 0.59 3.53
CA ASP A 82 -0.95 1.10 4.37
C ASP A 82 -2.20 1.46 3.56
N TRP A 83 -2.05 1.89 2.30
CA TRP A 83 -3.18 1.95 1.38
C TRP A 83 -3.79 0.57 1.14
N VAL A 84 -2.99 -0.45 0.88
CA VAL A 84 -3.53 -1.81 0.67
C VAL A 84 -4.27 -2.30 1.93
N ILE A 85 -3.76 -1.99 3.13
CA ILE A 85 -4.43 -2.27 4.40
C ILE A 85 -5.74 -1.48 4.52
N HIS A 86 -5.78 -0.22 4.10
CA HIS A 86 -6.99 0.62 4.13
C HIS A 86 -8.16 -0.02 3.36
N TYR A 87 -7.90 -0.69 2.24
CA TYR A 87 -8.93 -1.40 1.45
C TYR A 87 -9.22 -2.83 1.97
N ASN A 88 -8.51 -3.30 3.00
CA ASN A 88 -8.67 -4.59 3.67
C ASN A 88 -8.47 -5.86 2.83
N SER A 89 -8.27 -5.75 1.51
CA SER A 89 -7.94 -6.88 0.65
C SER A 89 -7.27 -6.44 -0.65
N ILE A 90 -6.51 -7.34 -1.27
CA ILE A 90 -5.90 -7.11 -2.60
C ILE A 90 -6.98 -6.86 -3.66
N ASP A 91 -8.07 -7.63 -3.64
CA ASP A 91 -9.10 -7.52 -4.67
C ASP A 91 -9.84 -6.16 -4.56
N ASN A 92 -10.18 -5.72 -3.35
CA ASN A 92 -10.76 -4.39 -3.13
C ASN A 92 -9.77 -3.29 -3.54
N PHE A 93 -8.50 -3.41 -3.16
CA PHE A 93 -7.47 -2.46 -3.57
C PHE A 93 -7.38 -2.35 -5.09
N ILE A 94 -7.37 -3.48 -5.82
CA ILE A 94 -7.32 -3.47 -7.29
C ILE A 94 -8.54 -2.77 -7.88
N GLU A 95 -9.73 -3.00 -7.33
CA GLU A 95 -10.99 -2.50 -7.87
C GLU A 95 -11.28 -1.04 -7.53
N GLU A 96 -10.87 -0.59 -6.34
CA GLU A 96 -11.28 0.70 -5.77
C GLU A 96 -10.16 1.73 -5.69
N PHE A 97 -8.89 1.30 -5.64
CA PHE A 97 -7.77 2.24 -5.52
C PHE A 97 -7.60 3.08 -6.79
N ASP A 98 -7.69 4.39 -6.61
CA ASP A 98 -7.30 5.41 -7.58
C ASP A 98 -6.55 6.52 -6.84
N ILE A 99 -5.29 6.72 -7.19
CA ILE A 99 -4.42 7.75 -6.60
C ILE A 99 -4.99 9.16 -6.77
N ASN A 100 -5.80 9.41 -7.80
CA ASN A 100 -6.42 10.72 -8.02
C ASN A 100 -7.52 11.05 -6.99
N ASN A 101 -8.02 10.04 -6.27
CA ASN A 101 -8.96 10.21 -5.16
C ASN A 101 -8.24 10.47 -3.83
N TRP A 102 -6.91 10.57 -3.82
CA TRP A 102 -6.12 10.86 -2.62
C TRP A 102 -5.45 12.23 -2.74
N THR A 103 -5.54 13.01 -1.67
CA THR A 103 -4.66 14.15 -1.43
C THR A 103 -3.45 13.65 -0.65
N VAL A 104 -2.24 14.01 -1.10
CA VAL A 104 -0.99 13.62 -0.46
C VAL A 104 -0.20 14.88 -0.12
N ALA A 105 0.09 15.06 1.16
CA ALA A 105 0.95 16.11 1.68
C ALA A 105 2.33 15.53 2.02
N GLU A 106 3.40 16.13 1.51
CA GLU A 106 4.79 15.77 1.82
C GLU A 106 5.22 16.41 3.14
N VAL A 107 4.75 15.85 4.25
CA VAL A 107 4.99 16.30 5.62
C VAL A 107 5.22 15.09 6.53
N SER A 108 5.99 15.30 7.61
CA SER A 108 6.44 14.19 8.48
C SER A 108 5.90 14.26 9.91
N ARG A 109 5.22 15.36 10.27
CA ARG A 109 4.76 15.62 11.64
C ARG A 109 3.38 16.26 11.62
N ASP A 110 2.64 16.04 12.71
CA ASP A 110 1.32 16.63 12.92
C ASP A 110 1.40 18.19 12.86
N GLU A 111 2.49 18.80 13.36
CA GLU A 111 2.73 20.26 13.24
C GLU A 111 2.79 20.73 11.77
N ASP A 112 3.63 20.08 10.96
CA ASP A 112 3.79 20.40 9.54
C ASP A 112 2.48 20.16 8.77
N PHE A 113 1.75 19.10 9.13
CA PHE A 113 0.46 18.80 8.53
C PHE A 113 -0.60 19.86 8.87
N GLY A 114 -0.66 20.28 10.14
CA GLY A 114 -1.54 21.36 10.57
C GLY A 114 -1.24 22.67 9.84
N ALA A 115 0.05 23.01 9.67
CA ALA A 115 0.47 24.16 8.89
C ALA A 115 0.07 24.03 7.40
N TYR A 116 0.32 22.88 6.78
CA TYR A 116 -0.07 22.60 5.39
C TYR A 116 -1.58 22.79 5.16
N LEU A 117 -2.43 22.26 6.04
CA LEU A 117 -3.89 22.40 5.92
C LEU A 117 -4.33 23.88 5.96
N ILE A 118 -3.69 24.70 6.77
CA ILE A 118 -4.06 26.12 6.94
C ILE A 118 -3.44 26.98 5.83
N GLU A 119 -2.16 26.82 5.55
CA GLU A 119 -1.41 27.71 4.67
C GLU A 119 -1.60 27.34 3.20
N GLU A 120 -1.55 26.05 2.86
CA GLU A 120 -1.66 25.58 1.47
C GLU A 120 -3.11 25.32 1.07
N LEU A 121 -3.91 24.74 1.96
CA LEU A 121 -5.32 24.41 1.66
C LEU A 121 -6.33 25.44 2.18
N SER A 122 -5.90 26.43 2.96
CA SER A 122 -6.81 27.45 3.54
C SER A 122 -7.98 26.84 4.32
N ALA A 123 -7.77 25.69 4.98
CA ALA A 123 -8.82 24.95 5.68
C ALA A 123 -9.53 25.79 6.75
N ILE A 124 -8.78 26.67 7.43
CA ILE A 124 -9.31 27.65 8.39
C ILE A 124 -8.59 28.98 8.18
N LYS A 125 -9.34 30.08 8.24
CA LYS A 125 -8.74 31.43 8.24
C LYS A 125 -8.50 31.90 9.67
N ILE A 126 -7.24 31.92 10.08
CA ILE A 126 -6.82 32.42 11.39
C ILE A 126 -6.50 33.92 11.28
N PRO A 127 -6.99 34.78 12.19
CA PRO A 127 -6.59 36.19 12.22
C PRO A 127 -5.09 36.36 12.49
N ASP A 128 -4.43 37.30 11.80
CA ASP A 128 -2.97 37.54 11.88
C ASP A 128 -2.45 37.73 13.32
N ASN A 129 -3.26 38.35 14.19
CA ASN A 129 -2.89 38.60 15.59
C ASN A 129 -3.00 37.35 16.49
N ILE A 130 -3.64 36.28 15.99
CA ILE A 130 -3.81 34.99 16.68
C ILE A 130 -2.85 33.94 16.11
N GLN A 131 -2.50 34.03 14.83
CA GLN A 131 -1.68 33.03 14.14
C GLN A 131 -0.37 32.64 14.87
N PRO A 132 0.40 33.58 15.47
CA PRO A 132 1.61 33.22 16.23
C PRO A 132 1.38 32.38 17.49
N TYR A 133 0.12 32.25 17.93
CA TYR A 133 -0.29 31.50 19.12
C TYR A 133 -1.09 30.24 18.76
N PHE A 134 -1.29 29.96 17.47
CA PHE A 134 -2.03 28.79 17.05
C PHE A 134 -1.18 27.52 17.21
N ASP A 135 -1.77 26.48 17.79
CA ASP A 135 -1.11 25.20 18.01
C ASP A 135 -1.35 24.29 16.80
N TYR A 136 -0.42 24.36 15.85
CA TYR A 136 -0.47 23.59 14.61
C TYR A 136 -0.32 22.09 14.85
N GLU A 137 0.45 21.68 15.86
CA GLU A 137 0.64 20.26 16.20
C GLU A 137 -0.66 19.62 16.67
N VAL A 138 -1.36 20.27 17.61
CA VAL A 138 -2.64 19.76 18.11
C VAL A 138 -3.69 19.74 17.00
N TYR A 139 -3.77 20.80 16.20
CA TYR A 139 -4.72 20.87 15.10
C TYR A 139 -4.45 19.78 14.04
N GLY A 140 -3.19 19.63 13.61
CA GLY A 140 -2.81 18.64 12.62
C GLY A 140 -3.03 17.20 13.11
N ARG A 141 -2.76 16.92 14.39
CA ARG A 141 -3.05 15.60 14.98
C ARG A 141 -4.54 15.29 14.94
N ASP A 142 -5.38 16.23 15.35
CA ASP A 142 -6.83 16.03 15.39
C ASP A 142 -7.38 15.89 13.96
N ALA A 143 -6.91 16.72 13.02
CA ALA A 143 -7.24 16.60 11.60
C ALA A 143 -6.81 15.26 11.00
N ARG A 144 -5.61 14.76 11.34
CA ARG A 144 -5.11 13.45 10.89
C ARG A 144 -6.07 12.33 11.29
N LEU A 145 -6.59 12.39 12.50
CA LEU A 145 -7.55 11.41 13.01
C LEU A 145 -8.93 11.55 12.35
N GLU A 146 -9.43 12.79 12.20
CA GLU A 146 -10.73 13.04 11.58
C GLU A 146 -10.78 12.64 10.09
N LEU A 147 -9.68 12.90 9.36
CA LEU A 147 -9.53 12.55 7.95
C LEU A 147 -9.14 11.08 7.72
N ASN A 148 -8.93 10.30 8.79
CA ASN A 148 -8.43 8.92 8.72
C ASN A 148 -7.18 8.78 7.84
N CYS A 149 -6.22 9.69 8.01
CA CYS A 149 -5.04 9.72 7.14
C CYS A 149 -4.27 8.40 7.20
N VAL A 150 -3.81 7.96 6.02
CA VAL A 150 -2.71 7.03 5.87
C VAL A 150 -1.41 7.81 6.00
N ILE A 151 -0.50 7.36 6.86
CA ILE A 151 0.72 8.09 7.20
C ILE A 151 1.96 7.26 6.92
N SER A 152 3.01 7.92 6.46
CA SER A 152 4.37 7.36 6.42
C SER A 152 5.36 8.36 7.01
N ASP A 153 6.64 8.03 7.03
CA ASP A 153 7.70 8.92 7.54
C ASP A 153 7.80 10.26 6.78
N GLN A 154 7.22 10.35 5.58
CA GLN A 154 7.35 11.51 4.69
C GLN A 154 6.01 12.05 4.20
N TYR A 155 4.91 11.35 4.42
CA TYR A 155 3.64 11.68 3.80
C TYR A 155 2.46 11.51 4.73
N TYR A 156 1.49 12.40 4.57
CA TYR A 156 0.13 12.27 5.08
C TYR A 156 -0.78 12.20 3.86
N ALA A 157 -1.60 11.16 3.76
CA ALA A 157 -2.51 10.94 2.65
C ALA A 157 -3.94 10.71 3.14
N TRP A 158 -4.92 11.36 2.52
CA TRP A 158 -6.35 11.20 2.84
C TRP A 158 -7.22 11.37 1.58
N GLN A 159 -8.50 11.03 1.70
CA GLN A 159 -9.49 11.11 0.62
C GLN A 159 -10.42 12.33 0.77
#